data_AF-A0A1V4TPM9-F1
#
_entry.id   AF-A0A1V4TPM9-F1
#
_cell.length_a   1.000
_cell.length_b   1.000
_cell.length_c   1.000
_cell.angle_alpha   90.00
_cell.angle_beta   90.00
_cell.angle_gamma   90.00
#
_symmetry.space_group_name_H-M   'P 1'
#
loop_
_entity.id
_entity.type
_entity.pdbx_description
1 polymer ?
#
loop_
_entity_poly.entity_id
_entity_poly.type
_entity_poly.pdbx_seq_one_letter_code
_entity_poly.pdbx_strand_id
1 'polypeptide(L)'
;MTEDWRARAGTICMQCGGRCCRDAHPPLSSSCCSRLVAEGIPEDSFEWRGYRAVRARDDGTCIFHTANRCSIHTMKPETCRAGPFTFDVKGDVIEIFLKHDTICPVVRLLKDVPEAYGHQLALAKKSIAHLVAHLPDDELAAICSIDEPETDKVAEIPREYHDHRH
;
A
#
# COMPACT_ATOMS: atom_id res chain seq x y z
N MET A 1 12.59 12.56 7.79
CA MET A 1 12.46 11.25 8.47
C MET A 1 13.84 10.70 8.80
N THR A 2 14.14 10.61 10.09
CA THR A 2 15.46 10.23 10.60
C THR A 2 15.78 8.75 10.35
N GLU A 3 17.06 8.42 10.29
CA GLU A 3 17.54 7.04 10.16
C GLU A 3 17.11 6.17 11.35
N ASP A 4 17.15 6.73 12.56
CA ASP A 4 16.70 6.08 13.79
C ASP A 4 15.22 5.66 13.73
N TRP A 5 14.34 6.56 13.26
CA TRP A 5 12.92 6.23 13.15
C TRP A 5 12.68 5.07 12.18
N ARG A 6 13.37 5.08 11.02
CA ARG A 6 13.26 4.00 10.02
C ARG A 6 13.74 2.66 10.56
N ALA A 7 14.84 2.65 11.31
CA ALA A 7 15.36 1.46 11.96
C ALA A 7 14.38 0.88 13.01
N ARG A 8 13.76 1.76 13.82
CA ARG A 8 12.73 1.39 14.80
C ARG A 8 11.48 0.83 14.11
N ALA A 9 10.98 1.50 13.08
CA ALA A 9 9.83 1.04 12.30
C ALA A 9 10.11 -0.32 11.63
N GLY A 10 11.32 -0.52 11.09
CA GLY A 10 11.78 -1.79 10.55
C GLY A 10 11.80 -2.92 11.58
N THR A 11 12.28 -2.63 12.79
CA THR A 11 12.26 -3.58 13.91
C THR A 11 10.84 -3.96 14.31
N ILE A 12 9.94 -2.99 14.46
CA ILE A 12 8.52 -3.22 14.78
C ILE A 12 7.86 -4.08 13.70
N CYS A 13 8.12 -3.80 12.43
CA CYS A 13 7.56 -4.56 11.31
C CYS A 13 8.04 -6.03 11.32
N MET A 14 9.33 -6.24 11.57
CA MET A 14 9.91 -7.59 11.68
C MET A 14 9.37 -8.36 12.89
N GLN A 15 9.19 -7.71 14.04
CA GLN A 15 8.58 -8.32 15.24
C GLN A 15 7.09 -8.62 15.05
N CYS A 16 6.38 -7.76 14.31
CA CYS A 16 5.00 -7.99 13.89
C CYS A 16 4.90 -9.27 13.01
N GLY A 17 5.98 -9.63 12.31
CA GLY A 17 6.02 -10.79 11.41
C GLY A 17 5.37 -10.51 10.06
N GLY A 18 5.24 -9.25 9.67
CA GLY A 18 4.59 -8.88 8.41
C GLY A 18 3.12 -9.30 8.34
N ARG A 19 2.34 -9.16 9.42
CA ARG A 19 0.91 -9.55 9.43
C ARG A 19 0.11 -8.98 8.25
N CYS A 20 0.43 -7.75 7.84
CA CYS A 20 -0.18 -7.11 6.67
C CYS A 20 0.19 -7.76 5.32
N CYS A 21 1.07 -8.75 5.28
CA CYS A 21 1.41 -9.51 4.09
C CYS A 21 0.54 -10.76 3.92
N ARG A 22 -0.24 -11.16 4.92
CA ARG A 22 -1.23 -12.24 4.79
C ARG A 22 -2.50 -11.68 4.17
N ASP A 23 -2.98 -12.35 3.12
CA ASP A 23 -4.19 -11.99 2.36
C ASP A 23 -4.20 -10.53 1.90
N ALA A 24 -3.02 -9.98 1.62
CA ALA A 24 -2.82 -8.55 1.41
C ALA A 24 -3.26 -8.06 0.03
N HIS A 25 -3.04 -8.89 -1.00
CA HIS A 25 -3.33 -8.66 -2.42
C HIS A 25 -3.23 -7.19 -2.86
N PRO A 26 -2.07 -6.53 -2.64
CA PRO A 26 -1.92 -5.11 -2.91
C PRO A 26 -2.18 -4.82 -4.40
N PRO A 27 -3.06 -3.86 -4.72
CA PRO A 27 -3.32 -3.48 -6.11
C PRO A 27 -2.07 -2.89 -6.76
N LEU A 28 -1.95 -3.13 -8.06
CA LEU A 28 -0.83 -2.72 -8.89
C LEU A 28 -1.34 -1.89 -10.06
N SER A 29 -0.86 -0.64 -10.16
CA SER A 29 -1.02 0.11 -11.40
C SER A 29 -0.22 -0.55 -12.54
N SER A 30 -0.59 -0.25 -13.79
CA SER A 30 0.18 -0.66 -14.97
C SER A 30 1.64 -0.21 -14.88
N SER A 31 1.87 1.03 -14.44
CA SER A 31 3.19 1.60 -14.18
C SER A 31 3.97 0.81 -13.12
N CYS A 32 3.33 0.41 -12.02
CA CYS A 32 3.99 -0.40 -10.99
C CYS A 32 4.36 -1.79 -11.50
N CYS A 33 3.48 -2.45 -12.26
CA CYS A 33 3.80 -3.74 -12.87
C CYS A 33 5.00 -3.65 -13.80
N SER A 34 5.01 -2.69 -14.73
CA SER A 34 6.12 -2.48 -15.65
C SER A 34 7.44 -2.23 -14.90
N ARG A 35 7.41 -1.44 -13.83
CA ARG A 35 8.58 -1.20 -12.98
C ARG A 35 9.07 -2.47 -12.29
N LEU A 36 8.17 -3.27 -11.72
CA LEU A 36 8.55 -4.52 -11.04
C LEU A 36 9.17 -5.52 -12.03
N VAL A 37 8.57 -5.67 -13.22
CA VAL A 37 9.10 -6.56 -14.27
C VAL A 37 10.47 -6.10 -14.76
N ALA A 38 10.66 -4.80 -14.97
CA ALA A 38 11.96 -4.24 -15.37
C ALA A 38 13.08 -4.50 -14.33
N GLU A 39 12.71 -4.62 -13.06
CA GLU A 39 13.61 -4.97 -11.95
C GLU A 39 13.78 -6.49 -11.74
N GLY A 40 13.27 -7.30 -12.67
CA GLY A 40 13.44 -8.75 -12.68
C GLY A 40 12.38 -9.53 -11.91
N ILE A 41 11.28 -8.91 -11.50
CA ILE A 41 10.14 -9.62 -10.93
C ILE A 41 9.36 -10.33 -12.04
N PRO A 42 9.19 -11.67 -11.98
CA PRO A 42 8.45 -12.41 -13.00
C PRO A 42 7.00 -11.92 -13.13
N GLU A 43 6.45 -11.89 -14.35
CA GLU A 43 5.05 -11.50 -14.57
C GLU A 43 4.04 -12.43 -13.87
N ASP A 44 4.39 -13.72 -13.70
CA ASP A 44 3.61 -14.68 -12.93
C ASP A 44 3.67 -14.43 -11.40
N SER A 45 4.33 -13.36 -10.96
CA SER A 45 4.21 -12.85 -9.59
C SER A 45 2.89 -12.09 -9.35
N PHE A 46 2.12 -11.84 -10.41
CA PHE A 46 0.87 -11.10 -10.35
C PHE A 46 -0.33 -12.00 -10.62
N GLU A 47 -1.50 -11.55 -10.19
CA GLU A 47 -2.79 -12.21 -10.40
C GLU A 47 -3.89 -11.19 -10.68
N TRP A 48 -4.98 -11.66 -11.30
CA TRP A 48 -6.18 -10.85 -11.56
C TRP A 48 -7.30 -11.22 -10.60
N ARG A 49 -7.86 -10.23 -9.89
CA ARG A 49 -8.92 -10.42 -8.91
C ARG A 49 -10.06 -9.39 -9.03
N GLY A 50 -10.31 -8.90 -10.24
CA GLY A 50 -11.10 -7.70 -10.51
C GLY A 50 -10.24 -6.43 -10.58
N TYR A 51 -8.98 -6.54 -10.16
CA TYR A 51 -7.89 -5.62 -10.39
C TYR A 51 -6.59 -6.43 -10.43
N ARG A 52 -5.50 -5.85 -10.94
CA ARG A 52 -4.20 -6.53 -10.92
C ARG A 52 -3.57 -6.44 -9.53
N ALA A 53 -3.17 -7.57 -8.96
CA ALA A 53 -2.62 -7.65 -7.60
C ALA A 53 -1.32 -8.46 -7.55
N VAL A 54 -0.54 -8.28 -6.48
CA VAL A 54 0.53 -9.23 -6.14
C VAL A 54 -0.10 -10.54 -5.67
N ARG A 55 0.41 -11.66 -6.19
CA ARG A 55 -0.05 -13.00 -5.85
C ARG A 55 0.24 -13.35 -4.37
N ALA A 56 -0.61 -14.20 -3.81
CA ALA A 56 -0.34 -14.90 -2.55
C ALA A 56 0.10 -16.35 -2.80
N ARG A 57 0.88 -16.91 -1.87
CA ARG A 57 1.15 -18.35 -1.81
C ARG A 57 -0.10 -19.09 -1.33
N ASP A 58 -0.06 -20.42 -1.40
CA ASP A 58 -1.14 -21.29 -0.96
C ASP A 58 -1.53 -21.08 0.52
N ASP A 59 -0.62 -20.58 1.35
CA ASP A 59 -0.85 -20.25 2.77
C ASP A 59 -1.44 -18.84 3.00
N GLY A 60 -1.84 -18.15 1.93
CA GLY A 60 -2.37 -16.78 1.95
C GLY A 60 -1.29 -15.69 2.07
N THR A 61 -0.01 -16.05 2.24
CA THR A 61 1.05 -15.08 2.45
C THR A 61 1.54 -14.52 1.11
N CYS A 62 1.73 -13.19 1.03
CA CYS A 62 2.34 -12.53 -0.13
C CYS A 62 3.62 -13.24 -0.59
N ILE A 63 3.76 -13.45 -1.91
CA ILE A 63 4.93 -14.15 -2.49
C ILE A 63 6.28 -13.49 -2.18
N PHE A 64 6.29 -12.19 -1.84
CA PHE A 64 7.49 -11.43 -1.49
C PHE A 64 7.76 -11.39 0.02
N HIS A 65 6.95 -12.07 0.83
CA HIS A 65 7.21 -12.16 2.26
C HIS A 65 8.19 -13.29 2.56
N THR A 66 9.39 -12.95 3.01
CA THR A 66 10.49 -13.88 3.31
C THR A 66 11.10 -13.54 4.66
N ALA A 67 11.17 -14.52 5.57
CA ALA A 67 11.79 -14.38 6.89
C ALA A 67 11.31 -13.11 7.66
N ASN A 68 9.99 -12.94 7.77
CA ASN A 68 9.33 -11.81 8.44
C ASN A 68 9.62 -10.43 7.83
N ARG A 69 10.08 -10.40 6.57
CA ARG A 69 10.42 -9.17 5.83
C ARG A 69 9.92 -9.25 4.40
N CYS A 70 9.79 -8.09 3.77
CA CYS A 70 9.49 -7.98 2.34
C CYS A 70 10.80 -8.08 1.55
N SER A 71 10.91 -9.07 0.65
CA SER A 71 12.09 -9.26 -0.20
C SER A 71 12.27 -8.12 -1.22
N ILE A 72 11.19 -7.46 -1.60
CA ILE A 72 11.19 -6.30 -2.53
C ILE A 72 11.06 -4.97 -1.78
N HIS A 73 11.62 -4.85 -0.57
CA HIS A 73 11.37 -3.69 0.32
C HIS A 73 11.61 -2.33 -0.34
N THR A 74 12.64 -2.21 -1.16
CA THR A 74 13.01 -0.98 -1.89
C THR A 74 12.09 -0.68 -3.08
N MET A 75 11.33 -1.67 -3.55
CA MET A 75 10.53 -1.64 -4.77
C MET A 75 9.04 -1.83 -4.52
N LYS A 76 8.59 -1.76 -3.26
CA LYS A 76 7.21 -2.02 -2.84
C LYS A 76 6.15 -1.36 -3.75
N PRO A 77 5.00 -2.04 -3.96
CA PRO A 77 3.81 -1.44 -4.56
C PRO A 77 3.36 -0.17 -3.85
N GLU A 78 2.55 0.65 -4.52
CA GLU A 78 2.06 1.94 -4.03
C GLU A 78 1.38 1.82 -2.67
N THR A 79 0.42 0.89 -2.51
CA THR A 79 -0.29 0.66 -1.25
C THR A 79 0.63 0.11 -0.15
N CYS A 80 1.54 -0.80 -0.49
CA CYS A 80 2.54 -1.31 0.46
C CYS A 80 3.51 -0.23 0.95
N ARG A 81 3.80 0.77 0.12
CA ARG A 81 4.63 1.93 0.47
C ARG A 81 3.84 2.97 1.27
N ALA A 82 2.54 3.10 1.00
CA ALA A 82 1.62 3.98 1.71
C ALA A 82 1.30 3.49 3.14
N GLY A 83 1.41 2.19 3.42
CA GLY A 83 1.15 1.64 4.75
C GLY A 83 1.83 2.43 5.89
N PRO A 84 1.17 2.62 7.05
CA PRO A 84 -0.11 2.04 7.47
C PRO A 84 -1.36 2.80 6.99
N PHE A 85 -1.25 3.65 5.96
CA PHE A 85 -2.39 4.32 5.37
C PHE A 85 -3.08 3.44 4.30
N THR A 86 -4.40 3.56 4.19
CA THR A 86 -5.24 3.00 3.12
C THR A 86 -6.12 4.11 2.53
N PHE A 87 -6.98 3.77 1.57
CA PHE A 87 -7.79 4.75 0.87
C PHE A 87 -9.17 4.24 0.47
N ASP A 88 -10.06 5.18 0.20
CA ASP A 88 -11.32 4.99 -0.49
C ASP A 88 -11.47 6.09 -1.55
N VAL A 89 -12.28 5.85 -2.58
CA VAL A 89 -12.54 6.82 -3.65
C VAL A 89 -14.03 7.13 -3.70
N LYS A 90 -14.38 8.40 -3.57
CA LYS A 90 -15.74 8.93 -3.62
C LYS A 90 -15.85 10.00 -4.71
N GLY A 91 -16.18 9.56 -5.92
CA GLY A 91 -16.22 10.44 -7.10
C GLY A 91 -14.86 11.06 -7.38
N ASP A 92 -14.77 12.38 -7.28
CA ASP A 92 -13.55 13.15 -7.54
C ASP A 92 -12.66 13.33 -6.29
N VAL A 93 -12.92 12.59 -5.21
CA VAL A 93 -12.18 12.68 -3.95
C VAL A 93 -11.56 11.33 -3.61
N ILE A 94 -10.28 11.35 -3.22
CA ILE A 94 -9.59 10.24 -2.59
C ILE A 94 -9.55 10.53 -1.09
N GLU A 95 -10.21 9.68 -0.30
CA GLU A 95 -10.17 9.70 1.15
C GLU A 95 -8.99 8.85 1.62
N ILE A 96 -8.19 9.37 2.55
CA ILE A 96 -7.03 8.68 3.12
C ILE A 96 -7.35 8.32 4.56
N PHE A 97 -7.14 7.05 4.89
CA PHE A 97 -7.40 6.49 6.21
C PHE A 97 -6.12 5.95 6.84
N LEU A 98 -6.02 6.07 8.16
CA LEU A 98 -4.95 5.49 8.95
C LEU A 98 -5.48 4.26 9.69
N LYS A 99 -4.82 3.12 9.51
CA LYS A 99 -5.15 1.90 10.25
C LYS A 99 -4.95 2.07 11.75
N HIS A 100 -5.79 1.42 12.55
CA HIS A 100 -5.58 1.32 13.99
C HIS A 100 -4.27 0.58 14.32
N ASP A 101 -3.72 0.84 15.51
CA ASP A 101 -2.49 0.21 15.98
C ASP A 101 -2.63 -1.29 16.25
N THR A 102 -3.85 -1.75 16.51
CA THR A 102 -4.24 -3.17 16.55
C THR A 102 -3.93 -3.89 15.24
N ILE A 103 -4.09 -3.19 14.09
CA ILE A 103 -3.79 -3.69 12.76
C ILE A 103 -2.29 -3.54 12.45
N CYS A 104 -1.72 -2.35 12.70
CA CYS A 104 -0.30 -2.09 12.44
C CYS A 104 0.39 -1.42 13.64
N PRO A 105 1.29 -2.12 14.36
CA PRO A 105 1.94 -1.56 15.55
C PRO A 105 2.87 -0.37 15.24
N VAL A 106 3.27 -0.16 13.99
CA VAL A 106 4.03 1.03 13.56
C VAL A 106 3.23 2.32 13.76
N VAL A 107 1.89 2.24 13.79
CA VAL A 107 1.00 3.40 13.98
C VAL A 107 1.29 4.12 15.30
N ARG A 108 1.62 3.39 16.38
CA ARG A 108 2.03 4.01 17.66
C ARG A 108 3.25 4.89 17.49
N LEU A 109 4.32 4.30 16.95
CA LEU A 109 5.58 5.00 16.67
C LEU A 109 5.37 6.17 15.70
N LEU A 110 4.45 6.04 14.74
CA LEU A 110 4.13 7.10 13.80
C LEU A 110 3.43 8.28 14.48
N LYS A 111 2.46 8.01 15.38
CA LYS A 111 1.74 9.04 16.14
C LYS A 111 2.64 9.76 17.16
N ASP A 112 3.65 9.07 17.70
CA ASP A 112 4.59 9.65 18.68
C ASP A 112 5.57 10.66 18.08
N VAL A 113 5.75 10.68 16.75
CA VAL A 113 6.75 11.51 16.07
C VAL A 113 6.08 12.31 14.95
N PRO A 114 5.64 13.56 15.19
CA PRO A 114 4.89 14.37 14.22
C PRO A 114 5.59 14.55 12.86
N GLU A 115 6.91 14.70 12.85
CA GLU A 115 7.70 14.79 11.61
C GLU A 115 7.63 13.49 10.79
N ALA A 116 7.67 12.34 11.45
CA ALA A 116 7.55 11.05 10.77
C ALA A 116 6.13 10.83 10.24
N TYR A 117 5.11 11.20 11.04
CA TYR A 117 3.73 11.20 10.61
C TYR A 117 3.53 12.02 9.34
N GLY A 118 3.97 13.27 9.34
CA GLY A 118 3.84 14.17 8.18
C GLY A 118 4.54 13.63 6.94
N HIS A 119 5.77 13.10 7.08
CA HIS A 119 6.49 12.50 5.97
C HIS A 119 5.80 11.24 5.41
N GLN A 120 5.34 10.34 6.27
CA GLN A 120 4.70 9.11 5.82
C GLN A 120 3.33 9.39 5.21
N LEU A 121 2.55 10.34 5.76
CA LEU A 121 1.28 10.77 5.17
C LEU A 121 1.50 11.40 3.78
N ALA A 122 2.53 12.24 3.62
CA ALA A 122 2.86 12.80 2.31
C ALA A 122 3.24 11.72 1.30
N LEU A 123 4.03 10.72 1.71
CA LEU A 123 4.37 9.57 0.87
C LEU A 123 3.14 8.73 0.52
N ALA A 124 2.24 8.52 1.47
CA ALA A 124 0.98 7.81 1.26
C ALA A 124 0.10 8.53 0.25
N LYS A 125 -0.17 9.83 0.44
CA LYS A 125 -0.92 10.66 -0.51
C LYS A 125 -0.35 10.57 -1.93
N LYS A 126 0.97 10.72 -2.08
CA LYS A 126 1.64 10.61 -3.38
C LYS A 126 1.48 9.21 -4.02
N SER A 127 1.65 8.16 -3.22
CA SER A 127 1.59 6.78 -3.72
C SER A 127 0.17 6.40 -4.11
N ILE A 128 -0.81 6.74 -3.27
CA ILE A 128 -2.23 6.45 -3.51
C ILE A 128 -2.75 7.29 -4.68
N ALA A 129 -2.43 8.58 -4.77
CA ALA A 129 -2.81 9.40 -5.92
C ALA A 129 -2.26 8.83 -7.23
N HIS A 130 -0.99 8.40 -7.24
CA HIS A 130 -0.40 7.74 -8.40
C HIS A 130 -1.14 6.46 -8.77
N LEU A 131 -1.45 5.60 -7.80
CA LEU A 131 -2.22 4.37 -8.03
C LEU A 131 -3.59 4.69 -8.62
N VAL A 132 -4.36 5.56 -7.97
CA VAL A 132 -5.73 5.92 -8.37
C VAL A 132 -5.78 6.54 -9.75
N ALA A 133 -4.80 7.37 -10.10
CA ALA A 133 -4.73 7.99 -11.42
C ALA A 133 -4.35 6.99 -12.54
N HIS A 134 -3.86 5.79 -12.20
CA HIS A 134 -3.41 4.77 -13.17
C HIS A 134 -4.22 3.46 -13.08
N LEU A 135 -5.39 3.51 -12.44
CA LEU A 135 -6.32 2.39 -12.39
C LEU A 135 -7.63 2.77 -13.08
N PRO A 136 -8.18 1.87 -13.90
CA PRO A 136 -9.56 1.97 -14.39
C PRO A 136 -10.59 2.09 -13.26
N ASP A 137 -11.73 2.72 -13.55
CA ASP A 137 -12.81 2.92 -12.57
C ASP A 137 -13.40 1.59 -12.05
N ASP A 138 -13.46 0.55 -12.89
CA ASP A 138 -13.94 -0.78 -12.49
C ASP A 138 -12.95 -1.49 -11.55
N GLU A 139 -11.65 -1.36 -11.81
CA GLU A 139 -10.63 -1.85 -10.87
C GLU A 139 -10.68 -1.10 -9.54
N LEU A 140 -10.84 0.22 -9.57
CA LEU A 140 -11.01 1.03 -8.35
C LEU A 140 -12.27 0.65 -7.58
N ALA A 141 -13.39 0.43 -8.26
CA ALA A 141 -14.63 -0.01 -7.63
C ALA A 141 -14.45 -1.37 -6.94
N ALA A 142 -13.71 -2.30 -7.54
CA ALA A 142 -13.38 -3.57 -6.93
C ALA A 142 -12.51 -3.40 -5.67
N ILE A 143 -11.48 -2.54 -5.72
CA ILE A 143 -10.61 -2.26 -4.58
C ILE A 143 -11.39 -1.59 -3.44
N CYS A 144 -12.17 -0.54 -3.74
CA CYS A 144 -12.94 0.21 -2.75
C CYS A 144 -14.15 -0.56 -2.18
N SER A 145 -14.46 -1.74 -2.71
CA SER A 145 -15.47 -2.65 -2.13
C SER A 145 -14.93 -3.48 -0.96
N ILE A 146 -13.60 -3.47 -0.73
CA ILE A 146 -12.95 -4.17 0.38
C ILE A 146 -13.16 -3.37 1.66
N ASP A 147 -13.82 -3.99 2.65
CA ASP A 147 -14.09 -3.36 3.94
C ASP A 147 -12.82 -3.33 4.81
N GLU A 148 -12.43 -2.13 5.27
CA GLU A 148 -11.33 -1.90 6.20
C GLU A 148 -11.84 -1.08 7.43
N PRO A 149 -12.67 -1.68 8.29
CA PRO A 149 -13.41 -0.94 9.32
C PRO A 149 -12.53 -0.42 10.47
N GLU A 150 -11.33 -0.98 10.63
CA GLU A 150 -10.38 -0.64 11.69
C GLU A 150 -9.45 0.51 11.28
N THR A 151 -10.06 1.60 10.80
CA THR A 151 -9.35 2.76 10.26
C THR A 151 -10.02 4.09 10.61
N ASP A 152 -9.21 5.14 10.75
CA ASP A 152 -9.67 6.52 10.95
C ASP A 152 -9.39 7.35 9.70
N LYS A 153 -10.37 8.13 9.21
CA LYS A 153 -10.14 9.10 8.13
C LYS A 153 -9.21 10.22 8.63
N VAL A 154 -8.14 10.49 7.89
CA VAL A 154 -7.11 11.47 8.29
C VAL A 154 -6.83 12.55 7.25
N ALA A 155 -7.23 12.34 5.99
CA ALA A 155 -7.10 13.36 4.95
C ALA A 155 -8.03 13.10 3.77
N GLU A 156 -8.18 14.11 2.93
CA GLU A 156 -8.75 14.04 1.59
C GLU A 156 -7.79 14.69 0.60
N ILE A 157 -7.75 14.18 -0.63
CA ILE A 157 -7.05 14.80 -1.76
C ILE A 157 -7.94 14.71 -3.01
N PRO A 158 -7.82 15.65 -3.95
CA PRO A 158 -8.55 15.56 -5.22
C PRO A 158 -8.06 14.36 -6.03
N ARG A 159 -8.99 13.72 -6.74
CA ARG A 159 -8.70 12.69 -7.72
C ARG A 159 -8.30 13.36 -9.03
N GLU A 160 -7.13 13.00 -9.54
CA GLU A 160 -6.69 13.38 -10.89
C GLU A 160 -6.98 12.23 -11.85
N TYR A 161 -7.44 12.56 -13.06
CA TYR A 161 -7.70 11.60 -14.12
C TYR A 161 -6.55 11.64 -15.13
N HIS A 162 -5.86 10.51 -15.33
CA HIS A 162 -5.01 10.36 -16.50
C HIS A 162 -5.83 9.72 -17.64
N ASP A 163 -5.89 10.41 -18.78
CA ASP A 163 -6.53 9.87 -19.98
C ASP A 163 -5.70 8.68 -20.49
N HIS A 164 -6.21 7.46 -20.34
CA HIS A 164 -5.55 6.23 -20.80
C HIS A 164 -5.74 5.97 -22.31
N ARG A 165 -6.16 6.97 -23.09
CA ARG A 165 -6.23 6.89 -24.55
C ARG A 165 -4.82 6.90 -25.15
N HIS A 166 -4.15 5.76 -25.24
CA HIS A 166 -3.11 5.47 -26.24
C HIS A 166 -3.27 4.05 -26.77
#